data_AF-A0A2Z3IDV3-F1
#
_entry.id   AF-A0A2Z3IDV3-F1
#
_cell.length_a   1.000
_cell.length_b   1.000
_cell.length_c   1.000
_cell.angle_alpha   90.00
_cell.angle_beta   90.00
_cell.angle_gamma   90.00
#
_symmetry.space_group_name_H-M   'P 1'
#
loop_
_entity.id
_entity.type
_entity.pdbx_description
1 polymer ?
#
loop_
_entity_poly.entity_id
_entity_poly.type
_entity_poly.pdbx_seq_one_letter_code
_entity_poly.pdbx_strand_id
1 'polypeptide(L)'
;MSDSLARSASPSLLPPDGRQSPMAAGVQRGVRRLFAQLGHATLPEFSLANGRRADIIALAPDGVLTIVEIKSSVADFRADRKWPDYEDFCDRFFFAVPETVPFDILPEDRGLIVADSFGAAILREARRHPLAGARRKAVTLRFAQAAALALHALADPDVIQDGRL
;
A
#
# COMPACT_ATOMS: atom_id res chain seq x y z
N MET A 1 25.85 -22.18 -31.38
CA MET A 1 25.32 -23.08 -30.34
C MET A 1 26.20 -22.87 -29.12
N SER A 2 25.81 -22.21 -28.04
CA SER A 2 24.55 -22.26 -27.31
C SER A 2 24.10 -20.87 -26.89
N ASP A 3 22.79 -20.73 -26.86
CA ASP A 3 21.99 -19.53 -26.67
C ASP A 3 22.03 -19.01 -25.22
N SER A 4 22.01 -17.69 -25.08
CA SER A 4 21.99 -16.98 -23.80
C SER A 4 20.54 -16.83 -23.36
N LEU A 5 20.13 -17.60 -22.35
CA LEU A 5 18.87 -17.34 -21.65
C LEU A 5 19.09 -16.18 -20.65
N ALA A 6 19.23 -14.98 -21.18
CA ALA A 6 19.02 -13.77 -20.40
C ALA A 6 17.57 -13.81 -19.89
N ARG A 7 17.41 -14.08 -18.60
CA ARG A 7 16.13 -13.91 -17.90
C ARG A 7 15.70 -12.46 -18.09
N SER A 8 14.77 -12.23 -19.01
CA SER A 8 14.04 -10.98 -19.12
C SER A 8 13.35 -10.74 -17.77
N ALA A 9 13.89 -9.82 -16.98
CA ALA A 9 13.21 -9.35 -15.79
C ALA A 9 11.89 -8.72 -16.25
N SER A 10 10.78 -9.32 -15.84
CA SER A 10 9.45 -8.78 -16.13
C SER A 10 9.44 -7.31 -15.69
N PRO A 11 9.19 -6.35 -16.60
CA PRO A 11 9.16 -4.94 -16.21
C PRO A 11 8.12 -4.80 -15.10
N SER A 12 8.51 -4.15 -14.00
CA SER A 12 7.55 -3.82 -12.96
C SER A 12 6.44 -3.00 -13.62
N LEU A 13 5.20 -3.49 -13.53
CA LEU A 13 4.03 -2.88 -14.17
C LEU A 13 3.70 -1.47 -13.64
N LEU A 14 4.35 -1.08 -12.55
CA LEU A 14 4.34 0.28 -12.02
C LEU A 14 5.78 0.79 -11.98
N PRO A 15 6.01 2.09 -12.25
CA PRO A 15 7.32 2.70 -12.06
C PRO A 15 7.87 2.35 -10.67
N PRO A 16 9.14 1.93 -10.56
CA PRO A 16 9.73 1.65 -9.25
C PRO A 16 9.72 2.92 -8.40
N ASP A 17 9.23 2.81 -7.16
CA ASP A 17 9.30 3.92 -6.22
C ASP A 17 10.75 4.09 -5.75
N GLY A 18 11.42 5.12 -6.28
CA GLY A 18 12.80 5.44 -5.95
C GLY A 18 13.01 5.96 -4.52
N ARG A 19 11.95 6.09 -3.72
CA ARG A 19 12.03 6.56 -2.32
C ARG A 19 12.00 5.42 -1.31
N GLN A 20 11.59 4.21 -1.71
CA GLN A 20 11.45 3.08 -0.80
C GLN A 20 12.78 2.31 -0.63
N SER A 21 13.06 1.89 0.61
CA SER A 21 14.13 0.93 0.86
C SER A 21 13.76 -0.46 0.27
N PRO A 22 14.73 -1.33 -0.05
CA PRO A 22 14.44 -2.70 -0.48
C PRO A 22 13.56 -3.46 0.53
N MET A 23 13.73 -3.18 1.82
CA MET A 23 12.90 -3.74 2.89
C MET A 23 11.45 -3.26 2.79
N ALA A 24 11.22 -1.96 2.62
CA ALA A 24 9.88 -1.39 2.44
C ALA A 24 9.21 -1.96 1.18
N ALA A 25 9.93 -2.07 0.06
CA ALA A 25 9.42 -2.67 -1.17
C ALA A 25 9.05 -4.16 -0.98
N GLY A 26 9.84 -4.89 -0.19
CA GLY A 26 9.55 -6.26 0.22
C GLY A 26 8.25 -6.36 0.99
N VAL A 27 8.13 -5.61 2.10
CA VAL A 27 6.91 -5.52 2.92
C VAL A 27 5.70 -5.15 2.07
N GLN A 28 5.82 -4.14 1.20
CA GLN A 28 4.75 -3.72 0.29
C GLN A 28 4.25 -4.88 -0.57
N ARG A 29 5.17 -5.66 -1.14
CA ARG A 29 4.83 -6.82 -1.96
C ARG A 29 4.09 -7.89 -1.16
N GLY A 30 4.56 -8.22 0.04
CA GLY A 30 3.93 -9.18 0.93
C GLY A 30 2.51 -8.77 1.30
N VAL A 31 2.32 -7.52 1.73
CA VAL A 31 1.02 -6.95 2.09
C VAL A 31 0.05 -7.02 0.91
N ARG A 32 0.46 -6.58 -0.28
CA ARG A 32 -0.41 -6.62 -1.46
C ARG A 32 -0.81 -8.04 -1.86
N ARG A 33 0.07 -9.03 -1.66
CA ARG A 33 -0.28 -10.46 -1.86
C ARG A 33 -1.32 -10.95 -0.87
N LEU A 34 -1.16 -10.62 0.42
CA LEU A 34 -2.16 -10.93 1.44
C LEU A 34 -3.53 -10.34 1.07
N PHE A 35 -3.59 -9.06 0.73
CA PHE A 35 -4.85 -8.41 0.35
C PHE A 35 -5.46 -9.02 -0.93
N ALA A 36 -4.64 -9.39 -1.92
CA ALA A 36 -5.13 -10.10 -3.10
C ALA A 36 -5.73 -11.48 -2.74
N GLN A 37 -5.12 -12.23 -1.81
CA GLN A 37 -5.67 -13.50 -1.31
C GLN A 37 -7.00 -13.31 -0.57
N LEU A 38 -7.19 -12.17 0.10
CA LEU A 38 -8.44 -11.76 0.73
C LEU A 38 -9.47 -11.21 -0.27
N GLY A 39 -9.15 -11.15 -1.57
CA GLY A 39 -10.04 -10.65 -2.61
C GLY A 39 -10.12 -9.11 -2.70
N HIS A 40 -9.17 -8.38 -2.11
CA HIS A 40 -9.13 -6.92 -2.15
C HIS A 40 -8.25 -6.43 -3.30
N ALA A 41 -8.63 -5.31 -3.91
CA ALA A 41 -7.79 -4.58 -4.86
C ALA A 41 -6.89 -3.59 -4.10
N THR A 42 -5.64 -3.40 -4.52
CA THR A 42 -4.68 -2.52 -3.83
C THR A 42 -4.03 -1.52 -4.78
N LEU A 43 -3.79 -0.30 -4.30
CA LEU A 43 -2.89 0.67 -4.92
C LEU A 43 -1.78 1.06 -3.94
N PRO A 44 -0.51 1.00 -4.36
CA PRO A 44 0.58 1.61 -3.60
C PRO A 44 0.61 3.14 -3.81
N GLU A 45 1.30 3.86 -2.92
CA GLU A 45 1.60 5.29 -3.06
C GLU A 45 0.37 6.17 -3.32
N PHE A 46 -0.73 5.91 -2.59
CA PHE A 46 -2.02 6.55 -2.85
C PHE A 46 -2.13 7.95 -2.24
N SER A 47 -2.24 8.96 -3.09
CA SER A 47 -2.41 10.36 -2.69
C SER A 47 -3.82 10.64 -2.15
N LEU A 48 -3.89 11.05 -0.88
CA LEU A 48 -5.11 11.43 -0.17
C LEU A 48 -5.49 12.90 -0.42
N ALA A 49 -6.75 13.25 -0.12
CA ALA A 49 -7.25 14.60 -0.36
C ALA A 49 -6.59 15.68 0.52
N ASN A 50 -6.00 15.29 1.65
CA ASN A 50 -5.24 16.17 2.54
C ASN A 50 -3.77 16.37 2.10
N GLY A 51 -3.38 15.89 0.91
CA GLY A 51 -2.01 15.98 0.41
C GLY A 51 -1.03 14.99 1.05
N ARG A 52 -1.50 14.11 1.95
CA ARG A 52 -0.72 12.97 2.42
C ARG A 52 -0.72 11.85 1.37
N ARG A 53 0.21 10.92 1.50
CA ARG A 53 0.31 9.74 0.64
C ARG A 53 0.38 8.52 1.52
N ALA A 54 -0.60 7.63 1.39
CA ALA A 54 -0.61 6.34 2.07
C ALA A 54 0.25 5.35 1.30
N ASP A 55 1.04 4.53 2.00
CA ASP A 55 1.89 3.54 1.34
C ASP A 55 1.06 2.51 0.57
N ILE A 56 -0.02 2.01 1.17
CA ILE A 56 -0.99 1.15 0.49
C ILE A 56 -2.42 1.54 0.90
N ILE A 57 -3.31 1.60 -0.08
CA ILE A 57 -4.75 1.52 0.14
C ILE A 57 -5.31 0.24 -0.48
N ALA A 58 -6.21 -0.44 0.24
CA ALA A 58 -6.92 -1.62 -0.21
C ALA A 58 -8.44 -1.37 -0.22
N LEU A 59 -9.10 -1.83 -1.28
CA LEU A 59 -10.54 -1.79 -1.46
C LEU A 59 -11.10 -3.22 -1.49
N ALA A 60 -11.93 -3.54 -0.51
CA ALA A 60 -12.64 -4.82 -0.43
C ALA A 60 -13.90 -4.83 -1.33
N PRO A 61 -14.43 -6.02 -1.69
CA PRO A 61 -15.63 -6.14 -2.52
C PRO A 61 -16.90 -5.49 -1.91
N ASP A 62 -16.95 -5.40 -0.58
CA ASP A 62 -18.05 -4.75 0.16
C ASP A 62 -17.88 -3.22 0.31
N GLY A 63 -16.82 -2.66 -0.28
CA GLY A 63 -16.50 -1.24 -0.22
C GLY A 63 -15.76 -0.79 1.04
N VAL A 64 -15.29 -1.72 1.88
CA VAL A 64 -14.39 -1.40 3.00
C VAL A 64 -13.05 -0.93 2.45
N LEU A 65 -12.59 0.24 2.93
CA LEU A 65 -11.32 0.85 2.61
C LEU A 65 -10.34 0.60 3.75
N THR A 66 -9.18 0.03 3.45
CA THR A 66 -8.11 -0.20 4.43
C THR A 66 -6.88 0.59 4.01
N ILE A 67 -6.27 1.34 4.93
CA ILE A 67 -4.95 1.92 4.72
C ILE A 67 -3.93 1.10 5.51
N VAL A 68 -2.78 0.87 4.87
CA VAL A 68 -1.62 0.24 5.48
C VAL A 68 -0.43 1.19 5.37
N GLU A 69 0.19 1.46 6.51
CA GLU A 69 1.42 2.24 6.60
C GLU A 69 2.61 1.31 6.86
N ILE A 70 3.61 1.35 6.00
CA ILE A 70 4.80 0.49 6.06
C ILE A 70 5.83 1.17 6.95
N LYS A 71 6.33 0.44 7.95
CA LYS A 71 7.49 0.85 8.74
C LYS A 71 8.60 -0.19 8.61
N SER A 72 9.59 0.14 7.80
CA SER A 72 10.70 -0.76 7.45
C SER A 72 11.79 -0.83 8.53
N SER A 73 11.76 0.08 9.52
CA SER A 73 12.69 0.11 10.64
C SER A 73 12.10 0.86 11.85
N VAL A 74 12.75 0.74 13.00
CA VAL A 74 12.42 1.53 14.20
C VAL A 74 12.58 3.04 13.95
N ALA A 75 13.58 3.45 13.18
CA ALA A 75 13.82 4.86 12.85
C ALA A 75 12.70 5.44 11.99
N ASP A 76 12.23 4.65 11.02
CA ASP A 76 11.10 4.98 10.14
C ASP A 76 9.81 5.22 10.94
N PHE A 77 9.50 4.30 11.87
CA PHE A 77 8.37 4.47 12.79
C PHE A 77 8.49 5.72 13.67
N ARG A 78 9.67 6.01 14.23
CA ARG A 78 9.87 7.18 15.08
C ARG A 78 9.81 8.51 14.31
N ALA A 79 10.16 8.51 13.02
CA ALA A 79 10.16 9.70 12.18
C ALA A 79 8.74 10.09 11.74
N ASP A 80 7.88 9.10 11.49
CA ASP A 80 6.51 9.36 11.08
C ASP A 80 5.57 9.57 12.27
N ARG A 81 5.15 10.84 12.42
CA ARG A 81 4.20 11.27 13.45
C ARG A 81 2.85 11.68 12.89
N LYS A 82 2.65 11.50 11.58
CA LYS A 82 1.48 12.00 10.84
C LYS A 82 0.53 10.89 10.43
N TRP A 83 0.88 9.62 10.70
CA TRP A 83 0.02 8.48 10.45
C TRP A 83 -1.42 8.60 11.00
N PRO A 84 -1.72 9.30 12.11
CA PRO A 84 -3.12 9.43 12.56
C PRO A 84 -4.01 10.15 11.54
N ASP A 85 -3.44 10.99 10.68
CA ASP A 85 -4.17 11.70 9.61
C ASP A 85 -4.81 10.73 8.59
N TYR A 86 -4.35 9.48 8.52
CA TYR A 86 -4.85 8.47 7.58
C TYR A 86 -6.18 7.85 8.01
N GLU A 87 -6.51 7.88 9.29
CA GLU A 87 -7.71 7.24 9.84
C GLU A 87 -8.99 7.90 9.33
N ASP A 88 -8.91 9.18 8.99
CA ASP A 88 -10.00 9.93 8.36
C ASP A 88 -10.34 9.45 6.92
N PHE A 89 -9.53 8.55 6.34
CA PHE A 89 -9.65 8.11 4.94
C PHE A 89 -9.79 6.60 4.76
N CYS A 90 -9.90 5.84 5.86
CA CYS A 90 -10.12 4.39 5.82
C CYS A 90 -11.12 3.95 6.89
N ASP A 91 -11.62 2.72 6.75
CA ASP A 91 -12.41 2.04 7.77
C ASP A 91 -11.54 1.23 8.74
N ARG A 92 -10.32 0.89 8.29
CA ARG A 92 -9.34 0.08 9.01
C ARG A 92 -7.96 0.63 8.71
N PHE A 93 -7.15 0.75 9.75
CA PHE A 93 -5.76 1.16 9.65
C PHE A 93 -4.83 0.07 10.20
N PHE A 94 -3.79 -0.25 9.44
CA PHE A 94 -2.74 -1.19 9.84
C PHE A 94 -1.36 -0.54 9.73
N PHE A 95 -0.48 -0.90 10.65
CA PHE A 95 0.95 -0.88 10.37
C PHE A 95 1.34 -2.20 9.68
N ALA A 96 2.26 -2.12 8.73
CA ALA A 96 2.96 -3.27 8.18
C ALA A 96 4.47 -3.15 8.42
N VAL A 97 5.07 -4.19 9.00
CA VAL A 97 6.48 -4.18 9.38
C VAL A 97 7.17 -5.48 9.00
N PRO A 98 8.50 -5.49 8.78
CA PRO A 98 9.26 -6.72 8.74
C PRO A 98 9.42 -7.31 10.15
N GLU A 99 9.76 -8.59 10.23
CA GLU A 99 10.00 -9.30 11.50
C GLU A 99 11.12 -8.67 12.35
N THR A 100 12.02 -7.91 11.72
CA THR A 100 13.13 -7.21 12.38
C THR A 100 12.72 -5.97 13.18
N VAL A 101 11.49 -5.48 13.02
CA VAL A 101 10.96 -4.36 13.83
C VAL A 101 10.30 -4.92 15.08
N PRO A 102 10.71 -4.51 16.30
CA PRO A 102 10.05 -4.94 17.53
C PRO A 102 8.59 -4.51 17.55
N PHE A 103 7.66 -5.45 17.75
CA PHE A 103 6.23 -5.19 17.61
C PHE A 103 5.63 -4.38 18.78
N ASP A 104 6.29 -4.41 19.93
CA ASP A 104 5.92 -3.74 21.17
C ASP A 104 6.06 -2.21 21.10
N ILE A 105 6.82 -1.68 20.13
CA ILE A 105 6.90 -0.23 19.90
C ILE A 105 5.66 0.32 19.20
N LEU A 106 4.87 -0.54 18.55
CA LEU A 106 3.73 -0.14 17.74
C LEU A 106 2.48 0.01 18.63
N PRO A 107 1.61 1.00 18.36
CA PRO A 107 0.38 1.19 19.14
C PRO A 107 -0.51 -0.06 19.15
N GLU A 108 -0.86 -0.54 20.35
CA GLU A 108 -1.63 -1.78 20.54
C GLU A 108 -3.07 -1.69 20.01
N ASP A 109 -3.62 -0.48 19.89
CA ASP A 109 -4.97 -0.21 19.41
C ASP A 109 -5.10 -0.21 17.88
N ARG A 110 -4.00 -0.42 17.16
CA ARG A 110 -3.94 -0.44 15.70
C ARG A 110 -3.67 -1.83 15.15
N GLY A 111 -4.14 -2.08 13.92
CA GLY A 111 -3.87 -3.34 13.24
C GLY A 111 -2.37 -3.53 12.99
N LEU A 112 -1.92 -4.77 13.01
CA LEU A 112 -0.54 -5.14 12.74
C LEU A 112 -0.48 -6.26 11.69
N ILE A 113 0.28 -5.98 10.63
CA ILE A 113 0.68 -6.95 9.62
C ILE A 113 2.19 -7.14 9.72
N VAL A 114 2.63 -8.40 9.75
CA VAL A 114 4.05 -8.74 9.55
C VAL A 114 4.20 -9.28 8.14
N ALA A 115 5.18 -8.76 7.41
CA ALA A 115 5.33 -9.04 5.99
C ALA A 115 6.79 -9.03 5.53
N ASP A 116 7.02 -9.71 4.43
CA ASP A 116 8.28 -9.70 3.69
C ASP A 116 8.00 -9.75 2.17
N SER A 117 9.05 -9.98 1.37
CA SER A 117 8.89 -10.05 -0.09
C SER A 117 8.09 -11.26 -0.60
N PHE A 118 7.81 -12.25 0.24
CA PHE A 118 7.12 -13.48 -0.09
C PHE A 118 5.64 -13.40 0.26
N GLY A 119 5.29 -12.90 1.45
CA GLY A 119 3.91 -12.83 1.92
C GLY A 119 3.72 -11.94 3.14
N ALA A 120 2.55 -12.04 3.76
CA ALA A 120 2.22 -11.30 4.96
C ALA A 120 1.15 -12.03 5.78
N ALA A 121 1.12 -11.73 7.08
CA ALA A 121 0.12 -12.24 8.01
C ALA A 121 -0.40 -11.11 8.91
N ILE A 122 -1.71 -11.11 9.16
CA ILE A 122 -2.33 -10.23 10.17
C ILE A 122 -2.03 -10.83 11.54
N LEU A 123 -1.20 -10.17 12.34
CA LEU A 123 -0.93 -10.57 13.73
C LEU A 123 -1.92 -9.93 14.71
N ARG A 124 -2.42 -8.75 14.38
CA ARG A 124 -3.44 -8.05 15.17
C ARG A 124 -4.45 -7.41 14.24
N GLU A 125 -5.72 -7.75 14.45
CA GLU A 125 -6.83 -7.17 13.70
C GLU A 125 -6.96 -5.66 13.96
N ALA A 126 -7.21 -4.89 12.90
CA ALA A 126 -7.52 -3.48 13.03
C ALA A 126 -8.96 -3.30 13.51
N ARG A 127 -9.16 -2.42 14.50
CA ARG A 127 -10.49 -1.93 14.87
C ARG A 127 -11.15 -1.27 13.66
N ARG A 128 -12.42 -1.61 13.41
CA ARG A 128 -13.21 -0.97 12.35
C ARG A 128 -13.81 0.35 12.85
N HIS A 129 -13.56 1.42 12.12
CA HIS A 129 -14.16 2.74 12.32
C HIS A 129 -14.79 3.22 11.00
N PRO A 130 -16.10 2.98 10.78
CA PRO A 130 -16.70 3.20 9.46
C PRO A 130 -16.59 4.65 8.97
N LEU A 131 -16.14 4.83 7.73
CA LEU A 131 -16.18 6.13 7.07
C LEU A 131 -17.62 6.59 6.85
N ALA A 132 -17.85 7.90 7.05
CA ALA A 132 -19.05 8.58 6.60
C ALA A 132 -19.24 8.37 5.08
N GLY A 133 -20.50 8.23 4.63
CA GLY A 133 -20.82 7.87 3.25
C GLY A 133 -20.22 8.82 2.20
N ALA A 134 -20.23 10.13 2.46
CA ALA A 134 -19.63 11.13 1.57
C ALA A 134 -18.11 10.95 1.45
N ARG A 135 -17.42 10.66 2.56
CA ARG A 135 -15.97 10.41 2.57
C ARG A 135 -15.63 9.12 1.83
N ARG A 136 -16.38 8.03 2.08
CA ARG A 136 -16.22 6.76 1.37
C ARG A 136 -16.33 6.97 -0.14
N LYS A 137 -17.41 7.62 -0.60
CA LYS A 137 -17.61 7.90 -2.02
C LYS A 137 -16.41 8.65 -2.62
N ALA A 138 -15.94 9.70 -1.94
CA ALA A 138 -14.80 10.48 -2.43
C ALA A 138 -13.50 9.66 -2.53
N VAL A 139 -13.18 8.85 -1.52
CA VAL A 139 -11.98 8.00 -1.52
C VAL A 139 -12.08 6.90 -2.58
N THR A 140 -13.23 6.23 -2.71
CA THR A 140 -13.46 5.21 -3.73
C THR A 140 -13.35 5.76 -5.15
N LEU A 141 -13.90 6.94 -5.42
CA LEU A 141 -13.77 7.59 -6.74
C LEU A 141 -12.30 7.90 -7.07
N ARG A 142 -11.55 8.40 -6.07
CA ARG A 142 -10.12 8.68 -6.24
C ARG A 142 -9.30 7.40 -6.45
N PHE A 143 -9.62 6.34 -5.73
CA PHE A 143 -9.05 5.00 -5.93
C PHE A 143 -9.30 4.52 -7.36
N ALA A 144 -10.54 4.59 -7.84
CA ALA A 144 -10.91 4.13 -9.17
C ALA A 144 -10.18 4.93 -10.26
N GLN A 145 -10.10 6.26 -10.13
CA GLN A 145 -9.35 7.10 -11.06
C GLN A 145 -7.86 6.78 -11.06
N ALA A 146 -7.23 6.67 -9.89
CA ALA A 146 -5.81 6.32 -9.79
C ALA A 146 -5.50 4.95 -10.40
N ALA A 147 -6.35 3.95 -10.15
CA ALA A 147 -6.21 2.61 -10.74
C ALA A 147 -6.37 2.64 -12.27
N ALA A 148 -7.38 3.33 -12.78
CA ALA A 148 -7.62 3.45 -14.22
C ALA A 148 -6.49 4.20 -14.92
N LEU A 149 -5.99 5.28 -14.33
CA LEU A 149 -4.86 6.05 -14.87
C LEU A 149 -3.58 5.22 -14.87
N ALA A 150 -3.29 4.46 -13.81
CA ALA A 150 -2.15 3.55 -13.78
C ALA A 150 -2.26 2.47 -14.87
N LEU A 151 -3.45 1.92 -15.09
CA LEU A 151 -3.69 0.96 -16.17
C LEU A 151 -3.55 1.60 -17.56
N HIS A 152 -4.05 2.83 -17.75
CA HIS A 152 -3.85 3.57 -19.00
C HIS A 152 -2.37 3.81 -19.26
N ALA A 153 -1.61 4.26 -18.26
CA ALA A 153 -0.16 4.47 -18.39
C ALA A 153 0.58 3.19 -18.78
N LEU A 154 0.14 2.05 -18.24
CA LEU A 154 0.72 0.75 -18.56
C LEU A 154 0.37 0.28 -19.97
N ALA A 155 -0.87 0.54 -20.40
CA ALA A 155 -1.36 0.15 -21.73
C ALA A 155 -0.82 1.06 -22.84
N ASP A 156 -0.56 2.33 -22.52
CA ASP A 156 -0.07 3.35 -23.45
C ASP A 156 0.98 4.27 -22.77
N PRO A 157 2.24 3.79 -22.66
CA PRO A 157 3.31 4.52 -21.96
C PRO A 157 3.67 5.87 -22.57
N ASP A 158 3.38 6.08 -23.86
CA ASP A 158 3.76 7.29 -24.59
C ASP A 158 2.73 8.43 -24.43
N VAL A 159 1.51 8.12 -23.95
CA VAL A 159 0.43 9.10 -23.76
C VAL A 159 0.54 9.86 -22.44
N ILE A 160 1.18 9.30 -21.41
CA ILE A 160 1.42 10.00 -20.14
C ILE A 160 2.86 10.51 -20.10
N GLN A 161 3.08 11.75 -20.53
CA GLN A 161 4.37 12.41 -20.33
C GLN A 161 4.62 12.67 -18.84
N ASP A 162 5.80 12.24 -18.37
CA ASP A 162 6.49 12.53 -17.11
C ASP A 162 5.65 13.13 -15.95
N GLY A 163 5.45 12.32 -14.90
CA GLY A 163 5.36 12.83 -13.53
C GLY A 163 3.98 13.20 -12.99
N ARG A 164 2.88 12.72 -13.59
CA ARG A 164 1.54 12.87 -13.00
C ARG A 164 0.85 11.53 -12.74
N LEU A 165 0.93 11.08 -11.50
CA LEU A 165 -0.07 10.26 -10.82
C LEU A 165 -0.51 10.98 -9.54
#